data_AF-F1CZP7-F1
#
_entry.id   AF-F1CZP7-F1
#
_cell.length_a   1.000
_cell.length_b   1.000
_cell.length_c   1.000
_cell.angle_alpha   90.00
_cell.angle_beta   90.00
_cell.angle_gamma   90.00
#
_symmetry.space_group_name_H-M   'P 1'
#
loop_
_entity.id
_entity.type
_entity.pdbx_description
1 polymer ?
#
loop_
_entity_poly.entity_id
_entity_poly.type
_entity_poly.pdbx_seq_one_letter_code
_entity_poly.pdbx_strand_id
1 'polypeptide(L)'
;VAGSRSRGYVVKIFNNSDKDICGVTFLPNSDTSDVWNLSVSEADGSFTTKDLELAPGATANQFGYIAASRSRPTILNVQFC
;
A
#
# COMPACT_ATOMS: atom_id res chain seq x y z
N VAL A 1 -11.00 29.21 -5.22
CA VAL A 1 -10.43 28.12 -4.38
C VAL A 1 -10.59 26.82 -5.15
N ALA A 2 -9.56 26.39 -5.87
CA ALA A 2 -9.62 25.15 -6.63
C ALA A 2 -9.50 24.00 -5.63
N GLY A 3 -10.62 23.37 -5.28
CA GLY A 3 -10.63 22.20 -4.41
C GLY A 3 -9.82 21.08 -5.06
N SER A 4 -8.66 20.78 -4.50
CA SER A 4 -7.88 19.62 -4.95
C SER A 4 -8.75 18.38 -4.76
N ARG A 5 -9.07 17.67 -5.84
CA ARG A 5 -9.92 16.47 -5.76
C ARG A 5 -9.12 15.34 -5.13
N SER A 6 -9.33 15.10 -3.84
CA SER A 6 -8.84 13.92 -3.14
C SER A 6 -9.37 12.64 -3.78
N ARG A 7 -8.56 11.59 -3.79
CA ARG A 7 -8.88 10.29 -4.39
C ARG A 7 -8.58 9.18 -3.39
N GLY A 8 -9.58 8.37 -3.08
CA GLY A 8 -9.40 7.16 -2.30
C GLY A 8 -8.89 6.01 -3.16
N TYR A 9 -7.91 5.26 -2.64
CA TYR A 9 -7.37 4.06 -3.27
C TYR A 9 -7.49 2.88 -2.32
N VAL A 10 -7.90 1.73 -2.86
CA VAL A 10 -7.83 0.43 -2.18
C VAL A 10 -6.67 -0.35 -2.80
N VAL A 11 -5.74 -0.81 -1.97
CA VAL A 11 -4.61 -1.61 -2.42
C VAL A 11 -5.03 -3.07 -2.45
N LYS A 12 -4.87 -3.72 -3.60
CA LYS A 12 -5.11 -5.14 -3.79
C LYS A 12 -3.78 -5.84 -3.99
N ILE A 13 -3.48 -6.80 -3.13
CA ILE A 13 -2.23 -7.58 -3.15
C ILE A 13 -2.62 -9.02 -3.46
N PHE A 14 -2.02 -9.58 -4.51
CA PHE A 14 -2.17 -10.99 -4.88
C PHE A 14 -0.81 -11.67 -4.74
N ASN A 15 -0.76 -12.75 -3.95
CA ASN A 15 0.47 -13.52 -3.79
C ASN A 15 0.58 -14.55 -4.91
N ASN A 16 1.35 -14.24 -5.94
CA ASN A 16 1.67 -15.18 -7.03
C ASN A 16 3.00 -15.91 -6.81
N SER A 17 3.55 -15.89 -5.59
CA SER A 17 4.76 -16.63 -5.24
C SER A 17 4.41 -17.99 -4.63
N ASP A 18 5.43 -18.79 -4.36
CA ASP A 18 5.37 -20.09 -3.70
C ASP A 18 5.58 -20.00 -2.17
N LYS A 19 5.66 -18.78 -1.61
CA LYS A 19 5.90 -18.53 -0.19
C LYS A 19 4.85 -17.61 0.41
N ASP A 20 4.69 -17.67 1.73
CA ASP A 20 3.81 -16.75 2.46
C ASP A 20 4.43 -15.34 2.47
N ILE A 21 3.60 -14.32 2.24
CA ILE A 21 4.01 -12.91 2.29
C ILE A 21 3.55 -12.32 3.62
N CYS A 22 4.51 -11.80 4.37
CA CYS A 22 4.32 -11.16 5.67
C CYS A 22 4.28 -9.63 5.57
N GLY A 23 4.73 -9.05 4.45
CA GLY A 23 4.75 -7.60 4.28
C GLY A 23 5.00 -7.14 2.86
N VAL A 24 4.39 -6.04 2.48
CA VAL A 24 4.69 -5.34 1.23
C VAL A 24 4.92 -3.87 1.54
N THR A 25 6.05 -3.35 1.07
CA THR A 25 6.40 -1.92 1.13
C THR A 25 6.31 -1.31 -0.25
N PHE A 26 5.60 -0.20 -0.39
CA PHE A 26 5.43 0.52 -1.66
C PHE A 26 5.39 2.03 -1.45
N LEU A 27 5.76 2.80 -2.47
CA LEU A 27 5.67 4.25 -2.47
C LEU A 27 4.43 4.68 -3.28
N PRO A 28 3.50 5.49 -2.75
CA PRO A 28 2.29 5.90 -3.49
C PRO A 28 2.58 6.83 -4.68
N ASN A 29 3.72 7.53 -4.68
CA ASN A 29 4.12 8.53 -5.69
C ASN A 29 3.08 9.68 -5.82
N SER A 30 2.52 10.10 -4.69
CA SER A 30 1.57 11.22 -4.57
C SER A 30 1.49 11.62 -3.10
N ASP A 31 1.18 12.90 -2.83
CA ASP A 31 0.92 13.38 -1.47
C ASP A 31 -0.35 12.72 -0.92
N THR A 32 -0.29 12.25 0.32
CA THR A 32 -1.38 11.49 0.96
C THR A 32 -1.86 12.17 2.24
N SER A 33 -3.15 12.03 2.56
CA SER A 33 -3.77 12.63 3.76
C SER A 33 -4.18 11.62 4.81
N ASP A 34 -4.71 10.47 4.37
CA ASP A 34 -5.27 9.44 5.24
C ASP A 34 -4.80 8.06 4.78
N VAL A 35 -4.58 7.16 5.73
CA VAL A 35 -4.10 5.79 5.49
C VAL A 35 -4.80 4.82 6.44
N TRP A 36 -5.08 3.59 5.97
CA TRP A 36 -5.65 2.52 6.80
C TRP A 36 -4.94 1.19 6.57
N ASN A 37 -4.70 0.46 7.67
CA ASN A 37 -3.96 -0.80 7.71
C ASN A 37 -2.55 -0.74 7.08
N LEU A 38 -2.01 0.48 6.93
CA LEU A 38 -0.66 0.75 6.44
C LEU A 38 0.12 1.51 7.53
N SER A 39 1.42 1.26 7.60
CA SER A 39 2.41 2.06 8.33
C SER A 39 3.10 2.99 7.35
N VAL A 40 3.27 4.26 7.72
CA VAL A 40 3.98 5.26 6.90
C VAL A 40 5.39 5.44 7.46
N SER A 41 6.38 5.39 6.58
CA SER A 41 7.76 5.74 6.89
C SER A 41 7.95 7.25 6.77
N GLU A 42 8.41 7.88 7.86
CA GLU A 42 8.70 9.33 7.88
C GLU A 42 9.93 9.70 7.04
N ALA A 43 10.83 8.74 6.77
CA ALA A 43 12.08 9.00 6.07
C ALA A 43 11.88 9.22 4.56
N ASP A 44 10.94 8.48 3.96
CA ASP A 44 10.76 8.41 2.51
C ASP A 44 9.29 8.42 2.06
N GLY A 45 8.33 8.45 2.99
CA GLY A 45 6.90 8.41 2.69
C GLY A 45 6.42 7.05 2.17
N SER A 46 7.22 5.99 2.30
CA SER A 46 6.82 4.64 1.89
C SER A 46 5.77 4.07 2.84
N PHE A 47 4.91 3.21 2.29
CA PHE A 47 3.84 2.52 3.00
C PHE A 47 4.17 1.05 3.14
N THR A 48 4.04 0.51 4.34
CA THR A 48 4.20 -0.92 4.62
C THR A 48 2.89 -1.48 5.16
N THR A 49 2.45 -2.63 4.66
CA THR A 49 1.25 -3.32 5.17
C THR A 49 1.40 -3.71 6.63
N LYS A 50 0.36 -3.46 7.43
CA LYS A 50 0.27 -3.95 8.82
C LYS A 50 -0.42 -5.31 8.86
N ASP A 51 0.09 -6.21 9.69
CA ASP A 51 -0.50 -7.52 10.00
C ASP A 51 -0.92 -8.30 8.73
N LEU A 52 -0.06 -8.27 7.71
CA LEU A 52 -0.28 -9.04 6.48
C LEU A 52 0.26 -10.45 6.69
N GLU A 53 -0.60 -11.44 6.46
CA GLU A 53 -0.20 -12.84 6.28
C GLU A 53 -0.97 -13.35 5.06
N LEU A 54 -0.23 -13.64 3.98
CA LEU A 54 -0.84 -13.93 2.69
C LEU A 54 -0.22 -15.18 2.08
N ALA A 55 -0.96 -16.29 2.14
CA ALA A 55 -0.55 -17.56 1.56
C ALA A 55 -0.43 -17.53 0.02
N PRO A 56 0.34 -18.46 -0.60
CA PRO A 56 0.39 -18.64 -2.05
C PRO A 56 -1.01 -18.70 -2.68
N GLY A 57 -1.23 -17.89 -3.71
CA GLY A 57 -2.50 -17.78 -4.43
C GLY A 57 -3.59 -16.98 -3.72
N ALA A 58 -3.35 -16.47 -2.51
CA ALA A 58 -4.33 -15.65 -1.79
C ALA A 58 -4.31 -14.17 -2.24
N THR A 59 -5.40 -13.46 -1.95
CA THR A 59 -5.56 -12.02 -2.20
C THR A 59 -5.94 -11.27 -0.93
N ALA A 60 -5.33 -10.13 -0.67
CA ALA A 60 -5.72 -9.18 0.37
C ALA A 60 -6.11 -7.82 -0.24
N ASN A 61 -7.14 -7.18 0.30
CA ASN A 61 -7.66 -5.89 -0.17
C ASN A 61 -8.09 -4.96 0.99
N GLN A 62 -7.55 -5.18 2.18
CA GLN A 62 -7.90 -4.48 3.42
C GLN A 62 -7.12 -3.17 3.64
N PHE A 63 -6.32 -2.74 2.67
CA PHE A 63 -5.39 -1.63 2.78
C PHE A 63 -5.78 -0.47 1.88
N GLY A 64 -5.40 0.75 2.24
CA GLY A 64 -5.58 1.87 1.34
C GLY A 64 -5.25 3.23 1.94
N TYR A 65 -5.43 4.24 1.10
CA TYR A 65 -5.02 5.61 1.38
C TYR A 65 -5.81 6.63 0.55
N ILE A 66 -5.79 7.89 0.98
CA ILE A 66 -6.30 9.04 0.23
C ILE A 66 -5.10 9.84 -0.29
N ALA A 67 -5.12 10.15 -1.59
CA ALA A 67 -4.10 10.99 -2.22
C ALA A 67 -4.69 12.28 -2.80
N ALA A 68 -3.90 13.36 -2.76
CA ALA A 68 -4.27 14.67 -3.31
C ALA A 68 -4.24 14.69 -4.85
N SER A 69 -3.53 13.75 -5.48
CA SER A 69 -3.43 13.64 -6.93
C SER A 69 -3.54 12.18 -7.39
N ARG A 70 -3.27 11.91 -8.68
CA ARG A 70 -3.31 10.55 -9.20
C ARG A 70 -2.09 9.79 -8.67
N SER A 71 -2.32 8.74 -7.89
CA SER A 71 -1.28 7.86 -7.36
C SER A 71 -0.86 6.83 -8.41
N ARG A 72 0.44 6.52 -8.47
CA ARG A 72 1.02 5.48 -9.31
C ARG A 72 2.01 4.69 -8.47
N PRO A 73 1.54 3.76 -7.63
CA PRO A 73 2.40 3.18 -6.61
C PRO A 73 3.52 2.31 -7.21
N THR A 74 4.69 2.33 -6.56
CA THR A 74 5.84 1.49 -6.89
C THR A 74 6.14 0.56 -5.73
N ILE A 75 6.21 -0.75 -5.97
CA ILE A 75 6.63 -1.72 -4.95
C ILE A 75 8.14 -1.54 -4.70
N LEU A 76 8.52 -1.37 -3.43
CA LEU A 76 9.91 -1.22 -3.01
C LEU A 76 10.47 -2.54 -2.43
N ASN A 77 9.65 -3.26 -1.65
CA ASN A 77 10.06 -4.49 -1.00
C ASN A 77 8.87 -5.44 -0.81
N VAL A 78 9.16 -6.74 -0.85
CA VAL A 78 8.25 -7.83 -0.46
C VAL A 78 8.96 -8.66 0.60
N GLN A 79 8.36 -8.73 1.79
CA GLN A 79 8.86 -9.52 2.90
C GLN A 79 8.12 -10.85 2.97
N PHE A 80 8.89 -11.94 2.89
CA PHE A 80 8.38 -13.29 3.09
C PHE A 80 8.38 -13.65 4.58
N CYS A 81 7.46 -14.54 4.92
CA CYS A 81 7.60 -15.43 6.06
C CYS A 81 8.50 -16.61 5.63
#